data_AF-A0A853IAR0-F1
#
_entry.id   AF-A0A853IAR0-F1
#
_cell.length_a   1.000
_cell.length_b   1.000
_cell.length_c   1.000
_cell.angle_alpha   90.00
_cell.angle_beta   90.00
_cell.angle_gamma   90.00
#
_symmetry.space_group_name_H-M   'P 1'
#
loop_
_entity.id
_entity.type
_entity.pdbx_description
1 polymer ?
#
loop_
_entity_poly.entity_id
_entity_poly.type
_entity_poly.pdbx_seq_one_letter_code
_entity_poly.pdbx_strand_id
1 'polypeptide(L)'
;MMDTRKGLKLDYILQENWLETPAVAEQIALFKTQAQQVGLLYEVQHGQRRFNQLLAPNTEIAVWQQNKVWELDLVDIRNDFRVPKPLLDSLRLYLSGQWLTTSIDQQHIGLLLQDGQLVSTLNTGLHAYWPFGRQLDIKQFDLRWQTVEVSGQEILTKDRVSVRINLNANYRILDAVTAFESVNNVNEFIYRTLQLALREAIGTRNLDDLLMDKEQVNQLLVKQSVEHLSSIGIELGQLGIKDIILPGEMKEILNQVVNAQKSAEANSIKRREETAATRSLQNTAKVMEGNPTLLRLKELESLEKVAEKIDQLNVYGGLEQVMNGLVKLK
;
A
#
# COMPACT_ATOMS: atom_id res chain seq x y z
N MET A 1 -2.85 10.28 -59.38
CA MET A 1 -3.48 11.40 -58.64
C MET A 1 -2.83 11.45 -57.27
N MET A 2 -1.77 12.25 -57.12
CA MET A 2 -1.03 12.38 -55.86
C MET A 2 -1.93 13.03 -54.81
N ASP A 3 -1.94 12.51 -53.58
CA ASP A 3 -2.66 13.10 -52.46
C ASP A 3 -1.96 14.40 -52.06
N THR A 4 -2.41 15.52 -52.63
CA THR A 4 -1.90 16.89 -52.39
C THR A 4 -2.07 17.36 -50.94
N ARG A 5 -2.58 16.49 -50.05
CA ARG A 5 -2.71 16.72 -48.62
C ARG A 5 -1.44 16.41 -47.84
N LYS A 6 -0.51 15.60 -48.36
CA LYS A 6 0.77 15.31 -47.71
C LYS A 6 1.89 16.00 -48.47
N GLY A 7 2.64 16.88 -47.81
CA GLY A 7 3.83 17.47 -48.40
C GLY A 7 4.87 16.39 -48.74
N LEU A 8 5.66 16.63 -49.77
CA LEU A 8 6.71 15.72 -50.21
C LEU A 8 8.04 16.19 -49.63
N LYS A 9 8.87 15.26 -49.15
CA LYS A 9 10.24 15.59 -48.75
C LYS A 9 10.99 16.16 -49.94
N LEU A 10 11.75 17.22 -49.71
CA LEU A 10 12.44 17.95 -50.78
C LEU A 10 13.40 17.04 -51.58
N ASP A 11 14.07 16.10 -50.92
CA ASP A 11 14.95 15.12 -51.56
C ASP A 11 14.26 14.32 -52.68
N TYR A 12 12.97 14.03 -52.51
CA TYR A 12 12.17 13.28 -53.47
C TYR A 12 11.85 14.11 -54.72
N ILE A 13 11.65 15.42 -54.53
CA ILE A 13 11.36 16.38 -55.61
C ILE A 13 12.64 16.74 -56.37
N LEU A 14 13.77 16.83 -55.67
CA LEU A 14 15.08 17.06 -56.28
C LEU A 14 15.56 15.87 -57.11
N GLN A 15 15.28 14.63 -56.69
CA GLN A 15 15.59 13.43 -57.49
C GLN A 15 14.84 13.35 -58.82
N GLU A 16 13.66 13.96 -58.88
CA GLU A 16 12.80 13.96 -60.07
C GLU A 16 12.96 15.22 -60.94
N ASN A 17 13.91 16.12 -60.64
CA ASN A 17 14.18 17.38 -61.36
C ASN A 17 12.97 18.32 -61.54
N TRP A 18 11.93 18.21 -60.71
CA TRP A 18 10.72 19.03 -60.85
C TRP A 18 10.97 20.53 -60.67
N LEU A 19 12.00 20.89 -59.89
CA LEU A 19 12.40 22.28 -59.65
C LEU A 19 13.18 22.91 -60.81
N GLU A 20 13.61 22.14 -61.82
CA GLU A 20 14.27 22.66 -63.02
C GLU A 20 13.27 23.21 -64.06
N THR A 21 11.98 22.88 -63.92
CA THR A 21 10.92 23.37 -64.79
C THR A 21 10.30 24.65 -64.18
N PRO A 22 10.44 25.84 -64.81
CA PRO A 22 9.98 27.11 -64.22
C PRO A 22 8.48 27.11 -63.85
N ALA A 23 7.65 26.50 -64.68
CA ALA A 23 6.19 26.41 -64.47
C ALA A 23 5.78 25.54 -63.27
N VAL A 24 6.63 24.59 -62.86
CA VAL A 24 6.40 23.72 -61.70
C VAL A 24 6.98 24.35 -60.44
N ALA A 25 8.15 24.99 -60.55
CA ALA A 25 8.78 25.72 -59.46
C ALA A 25 7.88 26.85 -58.92
N GLU A 26 7.16 27.55 -59.80
CA GLU A 26 6.19 28.60 -59.39
C GLU A 26 4.97 28.05 -58.62
N GLN A 27 4.71 26.75 -58.67
CA GLN A 27 3.56 26.12 -58.00
C GLN A 27 3.92 25.38 -56.71
N ILE A 28 5.17 25.49 -56.24
CA ILE A 28 5.68 24.79 -55.06
C ILE A 28 6.12 25.79 -53.99
N ALA A 29 5.60 25.63 -52.76
CA ALA A 29 6.13 26.29 -51.58
C ALA A 29 7.22 25.43 -50.96
N LEU A 30 8.35 26.04 -50.61
CA LEU A 30 9.41 25.40 -49.85
C LEU A 30 9.39 25.88 -48.41
N PHE A 31 9.35 24.93 -47.48
CA PHE A 31 9.39 25.18 -46.04
C PHE A 31 10.55 24.41 -45.42
N LYS A 32 11.31 25.08 -44.55
CA LYS A 32 12.43 24.49 -43.83
C LYS A 32 12.32 24.71 -42.33
N THR A 33 12.75 23.73 -41.55
CA THR A 33 12.96 23.84 -40.11
C THR A 33 14.44 23.76 -39.79
N GLN A 34 14.87 24.50 -38.77
CA GLN A 34 16.25 24.42 -38.26
C GLN A 34 16.40 23.31 -37.21
N ALA A 35 17.63 23.06 -36.74
CA ALA A 35 17.96 21.97 -35.82
C ALA A 35 17.24 22.01 -34.46
N GLN A 36 16.78 23.20 -34.03
CA GLN A 36 16.08 23.40 -32.75
C GLN A 36 14.68 23.98 -32.98
N GLN A 37 14.09 23.73 -34.14
CA GLN A 37 12.76 24.24 -34.48
C GLN A 37 11.83 23.11 -34.90
N VAL A 38 10.61 23.15 -34.38
CA VAL A 38 9.51 22.32 -34.84
C VAL A 38 8.59 23.19 -35.69
N GLY A 39 8.25 22.72 -36.88
CA GLY A 39 7.36 23.43 -37.79
C GLY A 39 5.94 22.88 -37.69
N LEU A 40 4.94 23.76 -37.56
CA LEU A 40 3.53 23.41 -37.66
C LEU A 40 3.02 23.97 -38.99
N LEU A 41 2.76 23.09 -39.94
CA LEU A 41 2.29 23.48 -41.27
C LEU A 41 0.75 23.52 -41.29
N TYR A 42 0.21 24.68 -41.67
CA TYR A 42 -1.22 24.92 -41.80
C TYR A 42 -1.59 25.19 -43.25
N GLU A 43 -2.71 24.61 -43.67
CA GLU A 43 -3.40 24.93 -44.91
C GLU A 43 -4.48 25.98 -44.60
N VAL A 44 -4.41 27.15 -45.23
CA VAL A 44 -5.37 28.23 -45.05
C VAL A 44 -6.40 28.19 -46.17
N GLN A 45 -7.65 27.93 -45.82
CA GLN A 45 -8.79 27.96 -46.75
C GLN A 45 -9.90 28.85 -46.17
N HIS A 46 -10.40 29.79 -46.98
CA HIS A 46 -11.48 30.72 -46.59
C HIS A 46 -11.24 31.44 -45.23
N GLY A 47 -9.99 31.81 -44.94
CA GLY A 47 -9.60 32.49 -43.70
C GLY A 47 -9.49 31.57 -42.46
N GLN A 48 -9.68 30.26 -42.60
CA GLN A 48 -9.49 29.28 -41.52
C GLN A 48 -8.17 28.54 -41.69
N ARG A 49 -7.38 28.47 -40.60
CA ARG A 49 -6.14 27.70 -40.53
C ARG A 49 -6.45 26.26 -40.18
N ARG A 50 -6.22 25.32 -41.09
CA ARG A 50 -6.36 23.89 -40.83
C ARG A 50 -4.99 23.25 -40.69
N PHE A 51 -4.75 22.58 -39.57
CA PHE A 51 -3.50 21.85 -39.39
C PHE A 51 -3.33 20.75 -40.44
N ASN A 52 -2.16 20.70 -41.05
CA ASN A 52 -1.81 19.71 -42.06
C ASN A 52 -0.79 18.69 -41.52
N GLN A 53 0.40 19.16 -41.13
CA GLN A 53 1.49 18.25 -40.73
C GLN A 53 2.50 18.94 -39.78
N LEU A 54 3.14 18.12 -38.93
CA LEU A 54 4.29 18.51 -38.12
C LEU A 54 5.59 18.27 -38.90
N LEU A 55 6.50 19.25 -38.84
CA LEU A 55 7.84 19.16 -39.38
C LEU A 55 8.82 18.99 -38.23
N ALA A 56 9.55 17.87 -38.21
CA ALA A 56 10.63 17.63 -37.27
C ALA A 56 11.79 18.64 -37.52
N PRO A 57 12.72 18.81 -36.59
CA PRO A 57 13.90 19.65 -36.82
C PRO A 57 14.73 19.18 -38.03
N ASN A 58 15.41 20.13 -38.69
CA ASN A 58 16.19 19.90 -39.93
C ASN A 58 15.41 19.20 -41.05
N THR A 59 14.13 19.55 -41.22
CA THR A 59 13.29 19.02 -42.29
C THR A 59 13.03 20.09 -43.33
N GLU A 60 13.25 19.74 -44.60
CA GLU A 60 12.85 20.53 -45.76
C GLU A 60 11.71 19.80 -46.49
N ILE A 61 10.60 20.51 -46.68
CA ILE A 61 9.40 19.97 -47.33
C ILE A 61 8.97 20.92 -48.43
N ALA A 62 8.48 20.34 -49.53
CA ALA A 62 7.81 21.08 -50.57
C ALA A 62 6.32 20.71 -50.64
N VAL A 63 5.48 21.73 -50.77
CA VAL A 63 4.02 21.58 -50.87
C VAL A 63 3.48 22.30 -52.10
N TRP A 64 2.48 21.71 -52.73
CA TRP A 64 1.82 22.31 -53.88
C TRP A 64 0.94 23.50 -53.46
N GLN A 65 1.16 24.66 -54.08
CA GLN A 65 0.44 25.91 -53.80
C GLN A 65 -0.82 26.11 -54.66
N GLN A 66 -1.19 25.19 -55.58
CA GLN A 66 -2.32 25.34 -56.51
C GLN A 66 -3.63 25.80 -55.81
N ASN A 67 -3.85 27.11 -55.77
CA ASN A 67 -4.92 27.84 -55.06
C ASN A 67 -4.99 27.63 -53.52
N LYS A 68 -3.89 27.21 -52.89
CA LYS A 68 -3.79 27.01 -51.44
C LYS A 68 -2.75 27.94 -50.84
N VAL A 69 -3.12 28.60 -49.75
CA VAL A 69 -2.17 29.39 -48.94
C VAL A 69 -1.65 28.50 -47.82
N TRP A 70 -0.35 28.46 -47.66
CA TRP A 70 0.33 27.68 -46.64
C TRP A 70 0.99 28.61 -45.62
N GLU A 71 0.81 28.31 -44.34
CA GLU A 71 1.46 29.04 -43.25
C GLU A 71 2.27 28.07 -42.41
N LEU A 72 3.45 28.50 -41.98
CA LEU A 72 4.34 27.72 -41.13
C LEU A 72 4.57 28.47 -39.82
N ASP A 73 4.08 27.89 -38.73
CA ASP A 73 4.45 28.37 -37.38
C ASP A 73 5.71 27.62 -36.94
N LEU A 74 6.75 28.38 -36.58
CA LEU A 74 8.01 27.83 -36.06
C LEU A 74 8.02 27.92 -34.53
N VAL A 75 8.21 26.78 -33.87
CA VAL A 75 8.36 26.67 -32.43
C VAL A 75 9.82 26.38 -32.11
N ASP A 76 10.49 27.27 -31.38
CA ASP A 76 11.84 27.03 -30.87
C ASP A 76 11.77 26.09 -29.66
N ILE A 77 12.49 24.97 -29.72
CA ILE A 77 12.51 23.92 -28.70
C ILE A 77 13.84 23.86 -27.93
N ARG A 78 14.70 24.88 -28.05
CA ARG A 78 16.02 24.90 -27.42
C ARG A 78 15.95 24.87 -25.90
N ASN A 79 15.13 25.74 -25.31
CA ASN A 79 15.04 25.92 -23.87
C ASN A 79 13.73 25.38 -23.27
N ASP A 80 12.62 25.48 -24.01
CA ASP A 80 11.33 24.93 -23.62
C ASP A 80 10.83 23.98 -24.70
N PHE A 81 10.72 22.72 -24.34
CA PHE A 81 10.26 21.65 -25.23
C PHE A 81 8.89 21.14 -24.84
N ARG A 82 8.18 21.86 -23.96
CA ARG A 82 6.79 21.60 -23.62
C ARG A 82 5.88 22.05 -24.77
N VAL A 83 4.94 21.19 -25.12
CA VAL A 83 3.86 21.53 -26.05
C VAL A 83 2.86 22.44 -25.32
N PRO A 84 2.57 23.66 -25.82
CA PRO A 84 1.58 24.54 -25.21
C PRO A 84 0.20 23.88 -25.15
N LYS A 85 -0.54 24.06 -24.04
CA LYS A 85 -1.88 23.47 -23.87
C LYS A 85 -2.87 23.79 -25.00
N PRO A 86 -2.98 25.04 -25.51
CA PRO A 86 -3.89 25.33 -26.62
C PRO A 86 -3.57 24.54 -27.90
N LEU A 87 -2.28 24.28 -28.13
CA LEU A 87 -1.81 23.48 -29.25
C LEU A 87 -2.11 21.99 -29.03
N LEU A 88 -1.92 21.51 -27.81
CA LEU A 88 -2.25 20.14 -27.44
C LEU A 88 -3.75 19.86 -27.62
N ASP A 89 -4.63 20.76 -27.14
CA ASP A 89 -6.08 20.58 -27.23
C ASP A 89 -6.58 20.61 -28.68
N SER A 90 -6.01 21.49 -29.51
CA SER A 90 -6.38 21.60 -30.93
C SER A 90 -5.84 20.47 -31.79
N LEU A 91 -4.64 19.95 -31.47
CA LEU A 91 -3.94 18.98 -32.31
C LEU A 91 -3.95 17.55 -31.76
N ARG A 92 -4.58 17.29 -30.60
CA ARG A 92 -4.59 15.99 -29.92
C ARG A 92 -4.93 14.80 -30.85
N LEU A 93 -5.90 15.01 -31.73
CA LEU A 93 -6.41 14.01 -32.67
C LEU A 93 -5.53 13.82 -33.91
N TYR A 94 -4.70 14.81 -34.25
CA TYR A 94 -3.90 14.83 -35.48
C TYR A 94 -2.48 14.31 -35.28
N LEU A 95 -1.95 14.34 -34.06
CA LEU A 95 -0.54 14.12 -33.75
C LEU A 95 -0.27 12.93 -32.83
N SER A 96 -1.11 11.89 -32.88
CA SER A 96 -0.85 10.64 -32.14
C SER A 96 0.50 10.05 -32.53
N GLY A 97 1.42 9.94 -31.55
CA GLY A 97 2.75 9.36 -31.73
C GLY A 97 3.86 10.32 -32.20
N GLN A 98 3.57 11.61 -32.44
CA GLN A 98 4.60 12.60 -32.84
C GLN A 98 5.12 13.46 -31.69
N TRP A 99 4.48 13.39 -30.53
CA TRP A 99 4.94 13.97 -29.27
C TRP A 99 4.94 12.92 -28.16
N LEU A 100 5.69 13.17 -27.09
CA LEU A 100 5.58 12.39 -25.86
C LEU A 100 4.44 13.00 -25.03
N THR A 101 3.30 12.30 -24.93
CA THR A 101 2.19 12.70 -24.05
C THR A 101 2.20 11.85 -22.79
N THR A 102 2.11 12.51 -21.64
CA THR A 102 1.86 11.84 -20.35
C THR A 102 0.65 12.47 -19.68
N SER A 103 -0.16 11.65 -19.03
CA SER A 103 -1.17 12.12 -18.08
C SER A 103 -0.64 11.80 -16.69
N ILE A 104 -0.53 12.82 -15.85
CA ILE A 104 -0.25 12.65 -14.43
C ILE A 104 -1.58 12.66 -13.70
N ASP A 105 -1.89 11.55 -13.04
CA ASP A 105 -3.14 11.38 -12.31
C ASP A 105 -3.21 12.27 -11.07
N GLN A 106 -4.40 12.35 -10.47
CA GLN A 106 -4.54 13.01 -9.17
C GLN A 106 -3.70 12.31 -8.12
N GLN A 107 -3.11 13.09 -7.21
CA GLN A 107 -2.23 12.61 -6.15
C GLN A 107 -0.98 11.85 -6.66
N HIS A 108 -0.60 12.09 -7.91
CA HIS A 108 0.67 11.66 -8.47
C HIS A 108 1.52 12.88 -8.80
N ILE A 109 2.84 12.67 -8.82
CA ILE A 109 3.80 13.63 -9.34
C ILE A 109 4.64 12.94 -10.41
N GLY A 110 4.84 13.62 -11.55
CA GLY A 110 5.74 13.16 -12.59
C GLY A 110 7.11 13.81 -12.43
N LEU A 111 8.17 13.07 -12.72
CA LEU A 111 9.52 13.60 -12.86
C LEU A 111 9.90 13.51 -14.33
N LEU A 112 10.15 14.66 -14.95
CA LEU A 112 10.63 14.75 -16.32
C LEU A 112 12.14 14.61 -16.33
N LEU A 113 12.61 13.56 -16.99
CA LEU A 113 14.01 13.26 -17.18
C LEU A 113 14.40 13.58 -18.63
N GLN A 114 15.50 14.28 -18.81
CA GLN A 114 16.15 14.49 -20.10
C GLN A 114 17.52 13.82 -20.05
N ASP A 115 17.75 12.87 -20.96
CA ASP A 115 19.00 12.12 -21.07
C ASP A 115 19.45 11.52 -19.71
N GLY A 116 18.46 11.13 -18.89
CA GLY A 116 18.64 10.57 -17.54
C GLY A 116 18.75 11.58 -16.40
N GLN A 117 18.82 12.89 -16.68
CA GLN A 117 18.90 13.95 -15.67
C GLN A 117 17.54 14.54 -15.37
N LEU A 118 17.27 14.86 -14.10
CA LEU A 118 16.04 15.52 -13.69
C LEU A 118 15.99 16.97 -14.19
N VAL A 119 14.95 17.31 -14.95
CA VAL A 119 14.73 18.66 -15.48
C VAL A 119 13.65 19.39 -14.71
N SER A 120 12.51 18.73 -14.45
CA SER A 120 11.37 19.37 -13.79
C SER A 120 10.39 18.37 -13.17
N THR A 121 9.64 18.84 -12.19
CA THR A 121 8.49 18.13 -11.60
C THR A 121 7.18 18.49 -12.31
N LEU A 122 6.35 17.49 -12.55
CA LEU A 122 5.07 17.59 -13.26
C LEU A 122 3.92 17.38 -12.30
N ASN A 123 3.08 18.40 -12.16
CA ASN A 123 1.84 18.32 -11.38
C ASN A 123 0.76 17.54 -12.14
N THR A 124 -0.34 17.20 -11.46
CA THR A 124 -1.52 16.56 -12.07
C THR A 124 -2.00 17.27 -13.33
N GLY A 125 -2.29 16.49 -14.38
CA GLY A 125 -2.80 16.97 -15.65
C GLY A 125 -2.10 16.34 -16.86
N LEU A 126 -2.57 16.73 -18.04
CA LEU A 126 -1.98 16.31 -19.31
C LEU A 126 -0.77 17.19 -19.64
N HIS A 127 0.36 16.55 -19.90
CA HIS A 127 1.57 17.21 -20.39
C HIS A 127 2.00 16.55 -21.70
N ALA A 128 2.51 17.37 -22.61
CA ALA A 128 3.07 16.89 -23.85
C ALA A 128 4.40 17.59 -24.13
N TYR A 129 5.33 16.86 -24.72
CA TYR A 129 6.68 17.33 -25.00
C TYR A 129 7.13 16.94 -26.41
N TRP A 130 7.96 17.78 -27.01
CA TRP A 130 8.60 17.52 -28.28
C TRP A 130 9.79 16.55 -28.07
N PRO A 131 9.76 15.31 -28.59
CA PRO A 131 10.78 14.30 -28.33
C PRO A 131 12.02 14.45 -29.24
N PHE A 132 12.18 15.57 -29.94
CA PHE A 132 13.20 15.70 -30.97
C PHE A 132 14.57 16.03 -30.38
N GLY A 133 15.58 15.25 -30.81
CA GLY A 133 16.98 15.48 -30.50
C GLY A 133 17.37 15.28 -29.03
N ARG A 134 16.51 14.61 -28.24
CA ARG A 134 16.74 14.35 -26.80
C ARG A 134 15.97 13.11 -26.35
N GLN A 135 16.49 12.39 -25.37
CA GLN A 135 15.75 11.29 -24.75
C GLN A 135 14.93 11.82 -23.58
N LEU A 136 13.62 11.84 -23.74
CA LEU A 136 12.70 12.20 -22.66
C LEU A 136 12.14 10.94 -22.01
N ASP A 137 12.26 10.85 -20.69
CA ASP A 137 11.60 9.83 -19.88
C ASP A 137 10.77 10.52 -18.79
N ILE A 138 9.65 9.92 -18.42
CA ILE A 138 8.76 10.47 -17.41
C ILE A 138 8.45 9.38 -16.40
N LYS A 139 8.97 9.54 -15.19
CA LYS A 139 8.67 8.65 -14.06
C LYS A 139 7.54 9.22 -13.24
N GLN A 140 6.55 8.39 -12.90
CA GLN A 140 5.42 8.81 -12.07
C GLN A 140 5.55 8.19 -10.69
N PHE A 141 5.28 8.98 -9.66
CA PHE A 141 5.25 8.55 -8.27
C PHE A 141 3.87 8.82 -7.67
N ASP A 142 3.32 7.82 -6.99
CA ASP A 142 2.06 7.94 -6.25
C ASP A 142 2.36 8.53 -4.86
N LEU A 143 1.65 9.60 -4.50
CA LEU A 143 1.80 10.28 -3.21
C LEU A 143 0.82 9.75 -2.15
N ARG A 144 -0.04 8.80 -2.52
CA ARG A 144 -1.01 8.19 -1.60
C ARG A 144 -0.33 7.22 -0.65
N TRP A 145 -1.08 6.83 0.38
CA TRP A 145 -0.68 5.73 1.25
C TRP A 145 -0.66 4.42 0.46
N GLN A 146 0.49 3.77 0.50
CA GLN A 146 0.78 2.49 -0.12
C GLN A 146 1.18 1.50 0.97
N THR A 147 0.96 0.21 0.72
CA THR A 147 1.33 -0.86 1.65
C THR A 147 2.46 -1.69 1.07
N VAL A 148 3.48 -1.93 1.89
CA VAL A 148 4.53 -2.91 1.62
C VAL A 148 4.41 -4.06 2.61
N GLU A 149 4.51 -5.29 2.11
CA GLU A 149 4.53 -6.50 2.92
C GLU A 149 5.92 -7.13 2.85
N VAL A 150 6.53 -7.33 4.02
CA VAL A 150 7.79 -8.06 4.18
C VAL A 150 7.44 -9.43 4.72
N SER A 151 7.45 -10.44 3.86
CA SER A 151 7.03 -11.79 4.20
C SER A 151 8.18 -12.79 4.22
N GLY A 152 7.97 -13.90 4.92
CA GLY A 152 8.86 -15.06 4.92
C GLY A 152 10.21 -14.82 5.59
N GLN A 153 10.31 -13.89 6.54
CA GLN A 153 11.58 -13.60 7.20
C GLN A 153 11.89 -14.64 8.27
N GLU A 154 12.84 -15.53 7.98
CA GLU A 154 13.37 -16.48 8.95
C GLU A 154 14.50 -15.85 9.74
N ILE A 155 14.28 -15.67 11.05
CA ILE A 155 15.19 -14.99 11.96
C ILE A 155 15.36 -15.85 13.21
N LEU A 156 16.60 -15.93 13.69
CA LEU A 156 16.92 -16.56 14.96
C LEU A 156 16.76 -15.54 16.09
N THR A 157 15.97 -15.87 17.10
CA THR A 157 15.85 -15.07 18.33
C THR A 157 17.09 -15.21 19.20
N LYS A 158 17.21 -14.38 20.25
CA LYS A 158 18.34 -14.38 21.20
C LYS A 158 18.51 -15.74 21.91
N ASP A 159 17.41 -16.43 22.15
CA ASP A 159 17.35 -17.78 22.76
C ASP A 159 17.52 -18.92 21.75
N ARG A 160 17.95 -18.61 20.52
CA ARG A 160 18.22 -19.59 19.44
C ARG A 160 17.00 -20.34 18.92
N VAL A 161 15.82 -19.72 18.97
CA VAL A 161 14.61 -20.25 18.32
C VAL A 161 14.50 -19.64 16.92
N SER A 162 14.38 -20.50 15.92
CA SER A 162 14.10 -20.03 14.55
C SER A 162 12.63 -19.66 14.44
N VAL A 163 12.31 -18.44 14.05
CA VAL A 163 10.94 -17.97 13.84
C VAL A 163 10.78 -17.39 12.45
N ARG A 164 9.63 -17.61 11.82
CA ARG A 164 9.28 -17.00 10.54
C ARG A 164 8.28 -15.88 10.78
N ILE A 165 8.63 -14.66 10.36
CA ILE A 165 7.86 -13.46 10.66
C ILE A 165 7.41 -12.79 9.35
N ASN A 166 6.17 -12.30 9.36
CA ASN A 166 5.68 -11.38 8.35
C ASN A 166 5.34 -10.03 8.99
N LEU A 167 5.59 -8.96 8.25
CA LEU A 167 5.36 -7.58 8.68
C LEU A 167 4.66 -6.82 7.55
N ASN A 168 3.77 -5.90 7.93
CA ASN A 168 3.20 -4.92 7.03
C ASN A 168 3.61 -3.51 7.45
N ALA A 169 3.77 -2.64 6.45
CA ALA A 169 3.98 -1.23 6.68
C ALA A 169 3.25 -0.40 5.63
N ASN A 170 2.64 0.68 6.10
CA ASN A 170 2.09 1.72 5.23
C ASN A 170 3.13 2.82 5.08
N TYR A 171 3.31 3.33 3.87
CA TYR A 171 4.19 4.45 3.58
C TYR A 171 3.56 5.36 2.54
N ARG A 172 4.03 6.59 2.44
CA ARG A 172 3.74 7.49 1.32
C ARG A 172 4.99 8.27 0.94
N ILE A 173 5.08 8.65 -0.32
CA ILE A 173 6.15 9.51 -0.82
C ILE A 173 5.76 10.96 -0.53
N LEU A 174 6.57 11.67 0.25
CA LEU A 174 6.40 13.11 0.49
C LEU A 174 7.17 13.94 -0.53
N ASP A 175 8.39 13.53 -0.84
CA ASP A 175 9.24 14.19 -1.82
C ASP A 175 9.76 13.18 -2.85
N ALA A 176 9.15 13.20 -4.04
CA ALA A 176 9.52 12.33 -5.13
C ALA A 176 10.89 12.65 -5.73
N VAL A 177 11.35 13.90 -5.66
CA VAL A 177 12.66 14.31 -6.18
C VAL A 177 13.75 13.67 -5.33
N THR A 178 13.69 13.90 -4.02
CA THR A 178 14.63 13.31 -3.07
C THR A 178 14.60 11.78 -3.14
N ALA A 179 13.41 11.16 -3.23
CA ALA A 179 13.29 9.71 -3.34
C ALA A 179 13.95 9.17 -4.63
N PHE A 180 13.75 9.83 -5.77
CA PHE A 180 14.34 9.43 -7.05
C PHE A 180 15.86 9.58 -7.08
N GLU A 181 16.40 10.67 -6.53
CA GLU A 181 17.84 10.91 -6.50
C GLU A 181 18.57 9.99 -5.50
N SER A 182 17.89 9.63 -4.41
CA SER A 182 18.48 8.80 -3.36
C SER A 182 18.50 7.31 -3.69
N VAL A 183 17.42 6.80 -4.31
CA VAL A 183 17.25 5.35 -4.51
C VAL A 183 16.69 5.01 -5.89
N ASN A 184 17.24 3.97 -6.52
CA ASN A 184 16.79 3.52 -7.84
C ASN A 184 15.36 2.93 -7.79
N ASN A 185 15.07 2.15 -6.75
CA ASN A 185 13.76 1.54 -6.53
C ASN A 185 13.32 1.75 -5.07
N VAL A 186 12.34 2.64 -4.89
CA VAL A 186 11.78 3.00 -3.59
C VAL A 186 11.21 1.78 -2.86
N ASN A 187 10.43 0.94 -3.54
CA ASN A 187 9.78 -0.22 -2.93
C ASN A 187 10.79 -1.25 -2.43
N GLU A 188 11.81 -1.53 -3.23
CA GLU A 188 12.88 -2.45 -2.85
C GLU A 188 13.71 -1.91 -1.68
N PHE A 189 14.00 -0.60 -1.69
CA PHE A 189 14.74 0.03 -0.61
C PHE A 189 13.96 -0.01 0.71
N ILE A 190 12.67 0.32 0.71
CA ILE A 190 11.81 0.20 1.89
C ILE A 190 11.79 -1.25 2.38
N TYR A 191 11.57 -2.23 1.48
CA TYR A 191 11.56 -3.64 1.84
C TYR A 191 12.84 -4.07 2.55
N ARG A 192 14.02 -3.71 2.01
CA ARG A 192 15.32 -4.05 2.59
C ARG A 192 15.55 -3.34 3.93
N THR A 193 15.15 -2.09 4.05
CA THR A 193 15.26 -1.31 5.29
C THR A 193 14.44 -1.96 6.41
N LEU A 194 13.18 -2.28 6.12
CA LEU A 194 12.29 -2.97 7.06
C LEU A 194 12.79 -4.38 7.41
N GLN A 195 13.34 -5.11 6.44
CA GLN A 195 13.93 -6.42 6.65
C GLN A 195 15.11 -6.37 7.63
N LEU A 196 16.00 -5.39 7.50
CA LEU A 196 17.14 -5.20 8.39
C LEU A 196 16.69 -4.81 9.80
N ALA A 197 15.79 -3.83 9.90
CA ALA A 197 15.22 -3.42 11.19
C ALA A 197 14.53 -4.60 11.89
N LEU A 198 13.78 -5.42 11.15
CA LEU A 198 13.17 -6.64 11.68
C LEU A 198 14.20 -7.62 12.23
N ARG A 199 15.28 -7.86 11.48
CA ARG A 199 16.35 -8.76 11.93
C ARG A 199 17.01 -8.29 13.23
N GLU A 200 17.22 -6.99 13.37
CA GLU A 200 17.83 -6.40 14.56
C GLU A 200 16.89 -6.46 15.77
N ALA A 201 15.62 -6.09 15.60
CA ALA A 201 14.63 -6.08 16.68
C ALA A 201 14.34 -7.48 17.23
N ILE A 202 14.33 -8.49 16.37
CA ILE A 202 14.05 -9.89 16.75
C ILE A 202 15.32 -10.58 17.27
N GLY A 203 16.48 -10.36 16.65
CA GLY A 203 17.73 -11.00 17.04
C GLY A 203 18.24 -10.61 18.43
N THR A 204 17.78 -9.48 18.97
CA THR A 204 18.16 -8.98 20.30
C THR A 204 17.19 -9.39 21.41
N ARG A 205 16.07 -10.06 21.09
CA ARG A 205 15.01 -10.43 22.03
C ARG A 205 14.80 -11.94 22.13
N ASN A 206 14.33 -12.39 23.30
CA ASN A 206 13.93 -13.77 23.51
C ASN A 206 12.55 -14.04 22.89
N LEU A 207 12.23 -15.30 22.61
CA LEU A 207 10.92 -15.66 22.06
C LEU A 207 9.75 -15.19 22.94
N ASP A 208 9.84 -15.39 24.26
CA ASP A 208 8.76 -15.06 25.18
C ASP A 208 8.44 -13.56 25.16
N ASP A 209 9.46 -12.70 25.12
CA ASP A 209 9.30 -11.24 25.04
C ASP A 209 8.57 -10.83 23.75
N LEU A 210 8.88 -11.51 22.64
CA LEU A 210 8.24 -11.26 21.33
C LEU A 210 6.76 -11.68 21.31
N LEU A 211 6.42 -12.72 22.07
CA LEU A 211 5.04 -13.21 22.19
C LEU A 211 4.21 -12.38 23.17
N MET A 212 4.82 -11.90 24.25
CA MET A 212 4.15 -11.13 25.31
C MET A 212 3.98 -9.65 24.95
N ASP A 213 4.97 -9.00 24.36
CA ASP A 213 4.96 -7.56 24.09
C ASP A 213 5.32 -7.20 22.64
N LYS A 214 4.35 -7.41 21.76
CA LYS A 214 4.44 -7.04 20.34
C LYS A 214 4.53 -5.53 20.14
N GLU A 215 3.96 -4.74 21.04
CA GLU A 215 3.90 -3.29 20.90
C GLU A 215 5.29 -2.66 21.08
N GLN A 216 6.05 -3.12 22.08
CA GLN A 216 7.43 -2.69 22.26
C GLN A 216 8.33 -3.05 21.07
N VAL A 217 8.07 -4.16 20.38
CA VAL A 217 8.82 -4.52 19.16
C VAL A 217 8.47 -3.55 18.03
N ASN A 218 7.18 -3.28 17.83
CA ASN A 218 6.72 -2.36 16.80
C ASN A 218 7.29 -0.94 16.99
N GLN A 219 7.32 -0.44 18.23
CA GLN A 219 7.87 0.90 18.51
C GLN A 219 9.35 1.03 18.15
N LEU A 220 10.14 -0.01 18.43
CA LEU A 220 11.56 -0.04 18.06
C LEU A 220 11.73 -0.05 16.54
N LEU A 221 10.97 -0.90 15.85
CA LEU A 221 10.98 -1.00 14.39
C LEU A 221 10.61 0.32 13.71
N VAL A 222 9.57 1.00 14.20
CA VAL A 222 9.16 2.32 13.72
C VAL A 222 10.31 3.31 13.91
N LYS A 223 10.88 3.39 15.12
CA LYS A 223 11.95 4.35 15.42
C LYS A 223 13.16 4.20 14.49
N GLN A 224 13.62 2.96 14.26
CA GLN A 224 14.78 2.70 13.40
C GLN A 224 14.49 2.97 11.91
N SER A 225 13.28 2.60 11.46
CA SER A 225 12.90 2.71 10.05
C SER A 225 12.56 4.15 9.65
N VAL A 226 11.91 4.92 10.54
CA VAL A 226 11.53 6.32 10.27
C VAL A 226 12.74 7.20 10.01
N GLU A 227 13.82 7.05 10.79
CA GLU A 227 15.04 7.85 10.61
C GLU A 227 15.64 7.68 9.21
N HIS A 228 15.75 6.44 8.73
CA HIS A 228 16.30 6.15 7.41
C HIS A 228 15.37 6.59 6.27
N LEU A 229 14.08 6.29 6.39
CA LEU A 229 13.11 6.55 5.31
C LEU A 229 12.77 8.04 5.17
N SER A 230 12.72 8.78 6.28
CA SER A 230 12.48 10.22 6.23
C SER A 230 13.62 10.97 5.53
N SER A 231 14.86 10.50 5.66
CA SER A 231 16.03 11.10 4.99
C SER A 231 15.94 11.09 3.46
N ILE A 232 15.13 10.17 2.89
CA ILE A 232 14.93 10.02 1.45
C ILE A 232 13.55 10.49 0.97
N GLY A 233 12.84 11.27 1.79
CA GLY A 233 11.55 11.86 1.41
C GLY A 233 10.35 10.89 1.52
N ILE A 234 10.46 9.82 2.31
CA ILE A 234 9.40 8.83 2.52
C ILE A 234 8.86 8.95 3.94
N GLU A 235 7.55 9.04 4.07
CA GLU A 235 6.87 8.97 5.35
C GLU A 235 6.40 7.56 5.62
N LEU A 236 6.85 7.00 6.75
CA LEU A 236 6.35 5.74 7.27
C LEU A 236 5.12 6.01 8.14
N GLY A 237 4.01 5.35 7.80
CA GLY A 237 2.78 5.35 8.58
C GLY A 237 2.78 4.21 9.59
N GLN A 238 1.67 3.47 9.64
CA GLN A 238 1.56 2.31 10.53
C GLN A 238 2.46 1.17 10.07
N LEU A 239 3.25 0.65 10.99
CA LEU A 239 4.07 -0.55 10.84
C LEU A 239 3.69 -1.55 11.92
N GLY A 240 3.54 -2.82 11.54
CA GLY A 240 3.23 -3.87 12.50
C GLY A 240 3.68 -5.26 12.06
N ILE A 241 4.03 -6.09 13.03
CA ILE A 241 4.18 -7.53 12.81
C ILE A 241 2.80 -8.13 12.57
N LYS A 242 2.61 -8.74 11.40
CA LYS A 242 1.38 -9.40 10.97
C LYS A 242 1.23 -10.75 11.68
N ASP A 243 2.26 -11.59 11.59
CA ASP A 243 2.27 -12.91 12.22
C ASP A 243 3.70 -13.42 12.51
N ILE A 244 3.79 -14.23 13.56
CA ILE A 244 4.99 -14.93 14.01
C ILE A 244 4.68 -16.43 13.95
N ILE A 245 5.35 -17.14 13.06
CA ILE A 245 5.20 -18.57 12.83
C ILE A 245 6.36 -19.28 13.52
N LEU A 246 6.02 -20.15 14.46
CA LEU A 246 6.96 -20.98 15.19
C LEU A 246 7.16 -22.33 14.48
N PRO A 247 8.32 -22.97 14.62
CA PRO A 247 8.53 -24.36 14.22
C PRO A 247 7.57 -25.28 14.96
N GLY A 248 7.16 -26.38 14.32
CA GLY A 248 6.19 -27.33 14.88
C GLY A 248 6.57 -27.84 16.26
N GLU A 249 7.82 -28.29 16.41
CA GLU A 249 8.36 -28.80 17.68
C GLU A 249 8.27 -27.78 18.82
N MET A 250 8.66 -26.52 18.56
CA MET A 250 8.62 -25.46 19.58
C MET A 250 7.18 -25.12 19.99
N LYS A 251 6.25 -25.08 19.02
CA LYS A 251 4.83 -24.84 19.29
C LYS A 251 4.23 -25.92 20.19
N GLU A 252 4.60 -27.18 19.97
CA GLU A 252 4.15 -28.30 20.81
C GLU A 252 4.67 -28.18 22.24
N ILE A 253 5.97 -27.91 22.41
CA ILE A 253 6.58 -27.72 23.74
C ILE A 253 5.91 -26.56 24.48
N LEU A 254 5.72 -25.41 23.82
CA LEU A 254 5.10 -24.23 24.43
C LEU A 254 3.67 -24.54 24.88
N ASN A 255 2.89 -25.23 24.05
CA ASN A 255 1.53 -25.64 24.41
C ASN A 255 1.52 -26.58 25.63
N GLN A 256 2.46 -27.51 25.73
CA GLN A 256 2.59 -28.39 26.89
C GLN A 256 2.94 -27.61 28.16
N VAL A 257 3.90 -26.68 28.08
CA VAL A 257 4.31 -25.83 29.21
C VAL A 257 3.16 -24.96 29.69
N VAL A 258 2.45 -24.29 28.77
CA VAL A 258 1.30 -23.45 29.10
C VAL A 258 0.16 -24.27 29.72
N ASN A 259 -0.12 -25.46 29.19
CA ASN A 259 -1.14 -26.35 29.75
C ASN A 259 -0.76 -26.84 31.16
N ALA A 260 0.51 -27.20 31.37
CA ALA A 260 1.01 -27.60 32.69
C ALA A 260 0.93 -26.44 33.70
N GLN A 261 1.31 -25.22 33.30
CA GLN A 261 1.24 -24.03 34.14
C GLN A 261 -0.21 -23.69 34.51
N LYS A 262 -1.14 -23.68 33.54
CA LYS A 262 -2.57 -23.46 33.81
C LYS A 262 -3.16 -24.54 34.70
N SER A 263 -2.78 -25.81 34.50
CA SER A 263 -3.23 -26.91 35.36
C SER A 263 -2.71 -26.77 36.80
N ALA A 264 -1.44 -26.39 36.96
CA ALA A 264 -0.85 -26.14 38.27
C ALA A 264 -1.51 -24.95 38.98
N GLU A 265 -1.77 -23.86 38.25
CA GLU A 265 -2.47 -22.68 38.76
C GLU A 265 -3.91 -23.03 39.19
N ALA A 266 -4.66 -23.75 38.35
CA ALA A 266 -6.00 -24.21 38.68
C ALA A 266 -6.01 -25.12 39.93
N ASN A 267 -5.06 -26.05 40.04
CA ASN A 267 -4.91 -26.90 41.22
C ASN A 267 -4.50 -26.12 42.49
N SER A 268 -3.72 -25.06 42.35
CA SER A 268 -3.35 -24.18 43.47
C SER A 268 -4.57 -23.41 43.98
N ILE A 269 -5.34 -22.82 43.06
CA ILE A 269 -6.59 -22.11 43.37
C ILE A 269 -7.57 -23.07 44.06
N LYS A 270 -7.82 -24.25 43.47
CA LYS A 270 -8.71 -25.26 44.03
C LYS A 270 -8.30 -25.66 45.45
N ARG A 271 -7.01 -25.96 45.68
CA ARG A 271 -6.51 -26.33 47.03
C ARG A 271 -6.65 -25.17 48.02
N ARG A 272 -6.44 -23.94 47.58
CA ARG A 272 -6.61 -22.73 48.41
C ARG A 272 -8.08 -22.53 48.78
N GLU A 273 -8.98 -22.72 47.83
CA GLU A 273 -10.44 -22.66 48.03
C GLU A 273 -10.92 -23.77 48.98
N GLU A 274 -10.49 -25.01 48.76
CA GLU A 274 -10.80 -26.15 49.64
C GLU A 274 -10.32 -25.87 51.07
N THR A 275 -9.09 -25.39 51.24
CA THR A 275 -8.55 -25.04 52.57
C THR A 275 -9.34 -23.91 53.23
N ALA A 276 -9.72 -22.88 52.46
CA ALA A 276 -10.53 -21.79 52.97
C ALA A 276 -11.94 -22.26 53.39
N ALA A 277 -12.56 -23.13 52.58
CA ALA A 277 -13.85 -23.73 52.88
C ALA A 277 -13.78 -24.62 54.14
N THR A 278 -12.77 -25.49 54.26
CA THR A 278 -12.57 -26.32 55.46
C THR A 278 -12.34 -25.48 56.71
N ARG A 279 -11.54 -24.42 56.63
CA ARG A 279 -11.35 -23.48 57.76
C ARG A 279 -12.65 -22.78 58.16
N SER A 280 -13.44 -22.36 57.19
CA SER A 280 -14.76 -21.75 57.43
C SER A 280 -15.73 -22.74 58.10
N LEU A 281 -15.78 -23.97 57.62
CA LEU A 281 -16.56 -25.06 58.21
C LEU A 281 -16.11 -25.38 59.64
N GLN A 282 -14.79 -25.46 59.89
CA GLN A 282 -14.25 -25.71 61.23
C GLN A 282 -14.63 -24.58 62.21
N ASN A 283 -14.52 -23.32 61.79
CA ASN A 283 -14.93 -22.18 62.61
C ASN A 283 -16.43 -22.22 62.88
N THR A 284 -17.23 -22.56 61.87
CA THR A 284 -18.68 -22.73 62.01
C THR A 284 -19.01 -23.83 63.02
N ALA A 285 -18.34 -24.99 62.94
CA ALA A 285 -18.53 -26.11 63.86
C ALA A 285 -18.18 -25.74 65.31
N LYS A 286 -17.08 -25.00 65.54
CA LYS A 286 -16.70 -24.50 66.87
C LYS A 286 -17.74 -23.56 67.47
N VAL A 287 -18.34 -22.69 66.66
CA VAL A 287 -19.43 -21.80 67.11
C VAL A 287 -20.70 -22.60 67.45
N MET A 288 -21.00 -23.66 66.69
CA MET A 288 -22.16 -24.53 66.94
C MET A 288 -22.01 -25.41 68.18
N GLU A 289 -20.81 -25.90 68.48
CA GLU A 289 -20.55 -26.75 69.66
C GLU A 289 -20.97 -26.08 70.98
N GLY A 290 -20.82 -24.76 71.06
CA GLY A 290 -21.24 -23.96 72.23
C GLY A 290 -22.70 -23.46 72.18
N ASN A 291 -23.46 -23.72 71.11
CA ASN A 291 -24.80 -23.13 70.93
C ASN A 291 -25.81 -24.12 70.28
N PRO A 292 -26.62 -24.83 71.09
CA PRO A 292 -27.60 -25.81 70.62
C PRO A 292 -28.68 -25.23 69.70
N THR A 293 -29.07 -23.97 69.89
CA THR A 293 -30.10 -23.30 69.07
C THR A 293 -29.59 -23.04 67.66
N LEU A 294 -28.32 -22.63 67.52
CA LEU A 294 -27.66 -22.43 66.22
C LEU A 294 -27.50 -23.74 65.45
N LEU A 295 -27.18 -24.84 66.13
CA LEU A 295 -27.14 -26.18 65.51
C LEU A 295 -28.51 -26.57 64.95
N ARG A 296 -29.59 -26.39 65.75
CA ARG A 296 -30.95 -26.69 65.31
C ARG A 296 -31.39 -25.85 64.12
N LEU A 297 -31.02 -24.57 64.08
CA LEU A 297 -31.27 -23.71 62.91
C LEU A 297 -30.54 -24.20 61.66
N LYS A 298 -29.29 -24.67 61.79
CA LYS A 298 -28.53 -25.21 60.65
C LYS A 298 -29.08 -26.55 60.14
N GLU A 299 -29.57 -27.40 61.04
CA GLU A 299 -30.31 -28.61 60.67
C GLU A 299 -31.54 -28.25 59.82
N LEU A 300 -32.34 -27.27 60.26
CA LEU A 300 -33.51 -26.81 59.52
C LEU A 300 -33.15 -26.20 58.16
N GLU A 301 -32.09 -25.38 58.06
CA GLU A 301 -31.60 -24.84 56.77
C GLU A 301 -31.13 -25.96 55.82
N SER A 302 -30.53 -27.02 56.37
CA SER A 302 -30.10 -28.18 55.56
C SER A 302 -31.30 -28.97 55.06
N LEU A 303 -32.32 -29.13 55.90
CA LEU A 303 -33.60 -29.76 55.51
C LEU A 303 -34.34 -28.93 54.45
N GLU A 304 -34.34 -27.60 54.57
CA GLU A 304 -34.90 -26.68 53.58
C GLU A 304 -34.21 -26.86 52.21
N LYS A 305 -32.88 -26.88 52.16
CA LYS A 305 -32.13 -27.12 50.91
C LYS A 305 -32.37 -28.49 50.29
N VAL A 306 -32.59 -29.52 51.11
CA VAL A 306 -32.96 -30.85 50.62
C VAL A 306 -34.37 -30.84 50.06
N ALA A 307 -35.32 -30.21 50.76
CA ALA A 307 -36.70 -30.07 50.30
C ALA A 307 -36.81 -29.27 48.99
N GLU A 308 -35.99 -28.23 48.82
CA GLU A 308 -35.91 -27.42 47.60
C GLU A 308 -35.41 -28.20 46.38
N LYS A 309 -34.56 -29.23 46.57
CA LYS A 309 -34.06 -30.10 45.49
C LYS A 309 -35.00 -31.25 45.12
N ILE A 310 -36.10 -31.43 45.84
CA ILE A 310 -37.08 -32.50 45.58
C ILE A 310 -38.22 -31.91 44.75
N ASP A 311 -38.14 -32.04 43.42
CA ASP A 311 -39.20 -31.61 42.49
C ASP A 311 -40.44 -32.51 42.53
N GLN A 312 -40.29 -33.78 42.91
CA GLN A 312 -41.39 -34.74 43.01
C GLN A 312 -41.22 -35.66 44.22
N LEU A 313 -42.19 -35.60 45.14
CA LEU A 313 -42.31 -36.50 46.29
C LEU A 313 -43.25 -37.65 45.90
N ASN A 314 -42.68 -38.78 45.46
CA ASN A 314 -43.46 -39.98 45.15
C ASN A 314 -43.85 -40.69 46.44
N VAL A 315 -45.07 -40.41 46.92
CA VAL A 315 -45.64 -41.09 48.08
C VAL A 315 -46.32 -42.38 47.64
N TYR A 316 -45.72 -43.52 47.98
CA TYR A 316 -46.36 -44.83 47.86
C TYR A 316 -47.30 -45.05 49.06
N GLY A 317 -48.58 -44.68 48.93
CA GLY A 317 -49.55 -44.87 50.02
C GLY A 317 -50.94 -44.23 49.85
N GLY A 318 -51.17 -43.44 48.79
CA GLY A 318 -52.43 -42.73 48.61
C GLY A 318 -52.63 -41.56 49.59
N LEU A 319 -53.57 -40.67 49.26
CA LEU A 319 -53.79 -39.39 49.98
C LEU A 319 -54.12 -39.54 51.48
N GLU A 320 -54.80 -40.63 51.87
CA GLU A 320 -55.15 -40.90 53.27
C GLU A 320 -53.94 -41.14 54.18
N GLN A 321 -52.89 -41.78 53.66
CA GLN A 321 -51.70 -42.13 54.45
C GLN A 321 -50.80 -40.91 54.70
N VAL A 322 -50.86 -39.91 53.81
CA VAL A 322 -50.19 -38.60 53.96
C VAL A 322 -50.91 -37.73 55.00
N MET A 323 -52.23 -37.72 54.99
CA MET A 323 -53.04 -36.85 55.86
C MET A 323 -53.00 -37.28 57.34
N ASN A 324 -52.84 -38.59 57.60
CA ASN A 324 -52.92 -39.15 58.97
C ASN A 324 -51.60 -39.77 59.47
N GLY A 325 -50.56 -39.84 58.64
CA GLY A 325 -49.29 -40.48 58.97
C GLY A 325 -48.18 -39.47 59.32
N LEU A 326 -47.61 -39.59 60.52
CA LEU A 326 -46.32 -38.95 60.82
C LEU A 326 -45.24 -39.57 59.92
N VAL A 327 -44.81 -38.82 58.91
CA VAL A 327 -43.69 -39.20 58.03
C VAL A 327 -42.43 -39.28 58.88
N LYS A 328 -42.02 -40.49 59.24
CA LYS A 328 -40.70 -40.74 59.83
C LYS A 328 -39.67 -40.80 58.69
N LEU A 329 -38.96 -39.70 58.50
CA LEU A 329 -37.71 -39.70 57.73
C LEU A 329 -36.67 -40.49 58.53
N LYS A 330 -36.06 -41.50 57.90
CA LYS A 330 -35.05 -42.37 58.50
C LYS A 330 -33.65 -41.94 58.06
#